data_AF-A0A557NSA0-F1
#
_entry.id   AF-A0A557NSA0-F1
#
_cell.length_a   1.000
_cell.length_b   1.000
_cell.length_c   1.000
_cell.angle_alpha   90.00
_cell.angle_beta   90.00
_cell.angle_gamma   90.00
#
_symmetry.space_group_name_H-M   'P 1'
#
loop_
_entity.id
_entity.type
_entity.pdbx_description
1 polymer ?
#
loop_
_entity_poly.entity_id
_entity_poly.type
_entity_poly.pdbx_seq_one_letter_code
_entity_poly.pdbx_strand_id
1 'polypeptide(L)'
;GKDESGLAQALGVELTNLLGRQATWLDSNPEIKALLNDDERAKLIKTSALYKWQSLIKQLNDILTSLVQSDNYSDITHIQFDVFGFSRGAALARHFVNAALKGIPDYDKPRNGDDGLGITPNLLGTESSDAFNPNQGYEVDSSKAVSVRFVGLFDTVGSFYLPGNQDNGQFKLALNPDCAQTVVQLTAYHEYRHNFPLTSLRQGNAPLPTNFYQEVFPGAHSDVGGGYPWQAQYNKTDLPPRYGVPTSSTYNLEEVVSKQQSLQALALNAQSGYEASSNVENKLQQEQQQWSQESIRDYQQYGLVALEQGTLHYYRKQPISSALCGLAQERMKQQAEIAGVKWEYDLYHLPKDFEESTEMQALNAHLLAKPTGDIDVPDWLDAVSPSGKTLIHRPHDAMIHSGTATAMEWLVNRPNENADGSLYREVFDNVDA
;
A
#
# COMPACT_ATOMS: atom_id res chain seq x y z
N GLY A 1 -6.26 1.38 7.90
CA GLY A 1 -5.82 2.07 6.66
C GLY A 1 -6.91 1.98 5.61
N LYS A 2 -6.72 2.57 4.43
CA LYS A 2 -7.49 2.17 3.22
C LYS A 2 -6.74 1.01 2.56
N ASP A 3 -7.45 0.08 1.91
CA ASP A 3 -6.84 -0.99 1.13
C ASP A 3 -6.08 -0.40 -0.07
N GLU A 4 -4.89 -0.92 -0.38
CA GLU A 4 -4.08 -0.45 -1.51
C GLU A 4 -4.49 -1.11 -2.83
N SER A 5 -5.80 -1.24 -3.07
CA SER A 5 -6.40 -1.85 -4.26
C SER A 5 -7.07 -0.83 -5.19
N GLY A 6 -7.18 0.43 -4.77
CA GLY A 6 -7.77 1.52 -5.56
C GLY A 6 -6.78 2.22 -6.49
N LEU A 7 -7.31 2.90 -7.51
CA LEU A 7 -6.55 3.69 -8.51
C LEU A 7 -5.50 4.62 -7.89
N ALA A 8 -5.89 5.44 -6.92
CA ALA A 8 -4.98 6.40 -6.29
C ALA A 8 -3.83 5.71 -5.52
N GLN A 9 -4.11 4.55 -4.95
CA GLN A 9 -3.16 3.72 -4.22
C GLN A 9 -2.36 2.78 -5.14
N ALA A 10 -2.76 2.54 -6.38
CA ALA A 10 -1.93 1.77 -7.29
C ALA A 10 -1.06 2.67 -8.17
N LEU A 11 -1.56 3.85 -8.51
CA LEU A 11 -0.98 4.68 -9.58
C LEU A 11 -0.46 6.04 -9.09
N GLY A 12 -0.69 6.39 -7.81
CA GLY A 12 -0.14 7.60 -7.20
C GLY A 12 -0.55 8.90 -7.91
N VAL A 13 0.40 9.84 -8.05
CA VAL A 13 0.22 11.13 -8.74
C VAL A 13 0.09 10.96 -10.25
N GLU A 14 0.29 9.75 -10.75
CA GLU A 14 0.65 9.54 -12.13
C GLU A 14 -0.51 9.34 -13.08
N LEU A 15 -1.72 9.16 -12.56
CA LEU A 15 -2.87 9.08 -13.43
C LEU A 15 -2.95 10.30 -14.36
N THR A 16 -2.64 11.50 -13.87
CA THR A 16 -2.62 12.72 -14.68
C THR A 16 -1.52 12.79 -15.75
N ASN A 17 -0.38 12.12 -15.56
CA ASN A 17 0.72 12.10 -16.54
C ASN A 17 0.58 10.94 -17.55
N LEU A 18 0.09 9.77 -17.12
CA LEU A 18 -0.33 8.66 -17.98
C LEU A 18 -1.45 9.13 -18.94
N LEU A 19 -2.39 9.95 -18.45
CA LEU A 19 -3.43 10.62 -19.24
C LEU A 19 -2.86 11.50 -20.37
N GLY A 20 -1.69 12.13 -20.16
CA GLY A 20 -1.05 12.99 -21.16
C GLY A 20 -0.26 12.22 -22.22
N ARG A 21 0.33 11.07 -21.87
CA ARG A 21 1.18 10.27 -22.78
C ARG A 21 0.45 9.13 -23.51
N GLN A 22 -0.70 8.67 -23.00
CA GLN A 22 -1.49 7.57 -23.58
C GLN A 22 -2.94 7.96 -23.92
N ALA A 23 -3.16 9.15 -24.49
CA ALA A 23 -4.49 9.63 -24.87
C ALA A 23 -5.26 8.62 -25.76
N THR A 24 -4.57 7.92 -26.67
CA THR A 24 -5.14 6.90 -27.56
C THR A 24 -5.62 5.63 -26.84
N TRP A 25 -4.95 5.21 -25.77
CA TRP A 25 -5.37 4.06 -24.97
C TRP A 25 -6.60 4.40 -24.11
N LEU A 26 -6.64 5.61 -23.54
CA LEU A 26 -7.80 6.10 -22.78
C LEU A 26 -9.04 6.33 -23.65
N ASP A 27 -8.85 6.81 -24.87
CA ASP A 27 -9.92 6.90 -25.85
C ASP A 27 -10.46 5.51 -26.26
N SER A 28 -9.63 4.47 -26.12
CA SER A 28 -10.02 3.07 -26.31
C SER A 28 -10.60 2.41 -25.04
N ASN A 29 -10.58 3.10 -23.89
CA ASN A 29 -11.07 2.62 -22.59
C ASN A 29 -11.98 3.69 -21.91
N PRO A 30 -13.15 3.99 -22.49
CA PRO A 30 -14.01 5.09 -22.07
C PRO A 30 -14.50 5.00 -20.62
N GLU A 31 -14.59 3.79 -20.06
CA GLU A 31 -14.96 3.55 -18.66
C GLU A 31 -13.90 4.09 -17.68
N ILE A 32 -12.61 3.91 -18.01
CA ILE A 32 -11.50 4.45 -17.23
C ILE A 32 -11.48 5.97 -17.34
N LYS A 33 -11.70 6.52 -18.53
CA LYS A 33 -11.78 7.96 -18.77
C LYS A 33 -12.92 8.62 -17.97
N ALA A 34 -14.06 7.94 -17.80
CA ALA A 34 -15.22 8.42 -17.07
C ALA A 34 -15.04 8.44 -15.55
N LEU A 35 -14.21 7.54 -14.99
CA LEU A 35 -13.88 7.54 -13.57
C LEU A 35 -13.06 8.77 -13.16
N LEU A 36 -12.31 9.35 -14.10
CA LEU A 36 -11.36 10.45 -13.87
C LEU A 36 -11.97 11.84 -13.99
N ASN A 37 -13.04 12.02 -13.22
CA ASN A 37 -13.62 13.34 -12.99
C ASN A 37 -12.72 14.20 -12.08
N ASP A 38 -13.08 15.48 -11.97
CA ASP A 38 -12.27 16.46 -11.24
C ASP A 38 -12.19 16.18 -9.72
N ASP A 39 -13.19 15.50 -9.15
CA ASP A 39 -13.16 15.06 -7.75
C ASP A 39 -12.15 13.94 -7.51
N GLU A 40 -12.02 12.99 -8.43
CA GLU A 40 -10.96 11.96 -8.37
C GLU A 40 -9.57 12.60 -8.55
N ARG A 41 -9.42 13.55 -9.47
CA ARG A 41 -8.19 14.34 -9.60
C ARG A 41 -7.83 15.08 -8.31
N ALA A 42 -8.80 15.72 -7.66
CA ALA A 42 -8.57 16.41 -6.39
C ALA A 42 -8.15 15.45 -5.26
N LYS A 43 -8.71 14.23 -5.22
CA LYS A 43 -8.29 13.17 -4.28
C LYS A 43 -6.87 12.67 -4.57
N LEU A 44 -6.50 12.52 -5.85
CA LEU A 44 -5.15 12.13 -6.27
C LEU A 44 -4.10 13.17 -5.84
N ILE A 45 -4.40 14.47 -6.00
CA ILE A 45 -3.51 15.56 -5.56
C ILE A 45 -3.27 15.50 -4.04
N LYS A 46 -4.33 15.34 -3.24
CA LYS A 46 -4.25 15.23 -1.77
C LYS A 46 -3.55 13.96 -1.27
N THR A 47 -3.34 12.97 -2.12
CA THR A 47 -2.61 11.73 -1.79
C THR A 47 -1.19 11.73 -2.33
N SER A 48 -0.80 12.77 -3.07
CA SER A 48 0.53 12.91 -3.64
C SER A 48 1.64 13.00 -2.59
N ALA A 49 2.83 12.52 -2.95
CA ALA A 49 4.01 12.56 -2.11
C ALA A 49 4.38 14.00 -1.69
N LEU A 50 4.27 14.95 -2.63
CA LEU A 50 4.51 16.37 -2.38
C LEU A 50 3.50 16.98 -1.43
N TYR A 51 2.21 16.64 -1.55
CA TYR A 51 1.19 17.13 -0.62
C TYR A 51 1.42 16.60 0.79
N LYS A 52 1.74 15.30 0.93
CA LYS A 52 2.11 14.71 2.23
C LYS A 52 3.34 15.38 2.83
N TRP A 53 4.34 15.70 2.01
CA TRP A 53 5.52 16.43 2.44
C TRP A 53 5.19 17.84 2.93
N GLN A 54 4.36 18.58 2.19
CA GLN A 54 3.91 19.91 2.62
C GLN A 54 3.11 19.86 3.94
N SER A 55 2.29 18.82 4.10
CA SER A 55 1.56 18.59 5.35
C SER A 55 2.50 18.28 6.52
N LEU A 56 3.59 17.56 6.27
CA LEU A 56 4.64 17.30 7.27
C LEU A 56 5.35 18.59 7.69
N ILE A 57 5.72 19.46 6.75
CA ILE A 57 6.34 20.76 7.06
C ILE A 57 5.44 21.60 7.97
N LYS A 58 4.13 21.65 7.66
CA LYS A 58 3.12 22.34 8.50
C LYS A 58 3.08 21.77 9.92
N GLN A 59 3.02 20.45 10.07
CA GLN A 59 2.99 19.80 11.38
C GLN A 59 4.28 20.02 12.18
N LEU A 60 5.45 19.98 11.51
CA LEU A 60 6.72 20.28 12.15
C LEU A 60 6.75 21.73 12.66
N ASN A 61 6.29 22.69 11.85
CA ASN A 61 6.16 24.08 12.25
C ASN A 61 5.29 24.24 13.50
N ASP A 62 4.12 23.59 13.54
CA ASP A 62 3.20 23.66 14.67
C ASP A 62 3.85 23.13 15.96
N ILE A 63 4.59 22.01 15.86
CA ILE A 63 5.32 21.44 17.00
C ILE A 63 6.40 22.42 17.48
N LEU A 64 7.29 22.87 16.60
CA LEU A 64 8.41 23.75 16.97
C LEU A 64 7.93 25.09 17.50
N THR A 65 6.89 25.68 16.89
CA THR A 65 6.26 26.92 17.37
C THR A 65 5.67 26.74 18.76
N SER A 66 5.01 25.61 19.05
CA SER A 66 4.47 25.34 20.40
C SER A 66 5.58 25.21 21.46
N LEU A 67 6.74 24.67 21.10
CA LEU A 67 7.91 24.58 21.98
C LEU A 67 8.52 25.96 22.24
N VAL A 68 8.57 26.83 21.23
CA VAL A 68 9.02 28.22 21.38
C VAL A 68 8.06 28.99 22.31
N GLN A 69 6.75 28.86 22.09
CA GLN A 69 5.74 29.54 22.90
C GLN A 69 5.72 29.09 24.37
N SER A 70 6.18 27.88 24.65
CA SER A 70 6.32 27.33 26.01
C SER A 70 7.71 27.54 26.62
N ASP A 71 8.58 28.31 25.96
CA ASP A 71 9.97 28.60 26.36
C ASP A 71 10.84 27.35 26.56
N ASN A 72 10.48 26.24 25.90
CA ASN A 72 11.19 24.96 25.98
C ASN A 72 12.17 24.76 24.81
N TYR A 73 11.99 25.48 23.70
CA TYR A 73 12.78 25.24 22.49
C TYR A 73 14.27 25.63 22.64
N SER A 74 14.55 26.66 23.44
CA SER A 74 15.91 27.15 23.74
C SER A 74 16.77 26.13 24.48
N ASP A 75 16.14 25.35 25.37
CA ASP A 75 16.80 24.30 26.17
C ASP A 75 17.04 23.00 25.39
N ILE A 76 16.37 22.82 24.25
CA ILE A 76 16.56 21.66 23.38
C ILE A 76 17.82 21.87 22.56
N THR A 77 18.77 20.95 22.67
CA THR A 77 20.01 20.95 21.85
C THR A 77 20.04 19.81 20.83
N HIS A 78 19.14 18.83 20.96
CA HIS A 78 19.09 17.66 20.10
C HIS A 78 17.65 17.25 19.80
N ILE A 79 17.34 17.06 18.53
CA ILE A 79 16.06 16.55 18.04
C ILE A 79 16.30 15.16 17.45
N GLN A 80 15.54 14.20 17.93
CA GLN A 80 15.64 12.82 17.50
C GLN A 80 14.30 12.36 16.92
N PHE A 81 14.34 11.72 15.76
CA PHE A 81 13.15 11.19 15.09
C PHE A 81 13.03 9.67 15.24
N ASP A 82 11.79 9.21 15.40
CA ASP A 82 11.36 7.85 15.08
C ASP A 82 10.45 7.93 13.86
N VAL A 83 10.81 7.24 12.79
CA VAL A 83 10.18 7.39 11.48
C VAL A 83 9.50 6.09 11.11
N PHE A 84 8.20 6.16 10.87
CA PHE A 84 7.42 5.01 10.44
C PHE A 84 6.80 5.28 9.08
N GLY A 85 6.68 4.23 8.25
CA GLY A 85 5.97 4.34 7.00
C GLY A 85 5.55 2.98 6.45
N PHE A 86 4.44 2.99 5.72
CA PHE A 86 3.93 1.84 4.96
C PHE A 86 3.84 2.19 3.47
N SER A 87 4.22 1.27 2.58
CA SER A 87 4.10 1.44 1.12
C SER A 87 4.90 2.65 0.62
N ARG A 88 4.28 3.55 -0.15
CA ARG A 88 4.82 4.87 -0.50
C ARG A 88 5.05 5.78 0.70
N GLY A 89 4.34 5.55 1.81
CA GLY A 89 4.65 6.19 3.09
C GLY A 89 6.01 5.72 3.64
N ALA A 90 6.38 4.46 3.44
CA ALA A 90 7.71 3.95 3.76
C ALA A 90 8.78 4.55 2.82
N ALA A 91 8.46 4.74 1.54
CA ALA A 91 9.35 5.47 0.63
C ALA A 91 9.53 6.94 1.05
N LEU A 92 8.45 7.61 1.49
CA LEU A 92 8.54 8.95 2.06
C LEU A 92 9.32 8.97 3.37
N ALA A 93 9.19 7.95 4.22
CA ALA A 93 9.99 7.79 5.43
C ALA A 93 11.48 7.70 5.11
N ARG A 94 11.86 6.92 4.09
CA ARG A 94 13.26 6.84 3.63
C ARG A 94 13.78 8.19 3.16
N HIS A 95 13.00 8.91 2.35
CA HIS A 95 13.35 10.26 1.94
C HIS A 95 13.41 11.25 3.10
N PHE A 96 12.47 11.15 4.05
CA PHE A 96 12.45 11.95 5.26
C PHE A 96 13.72 11.78 6.07
N VAL A 97 14.18 10.55 6.28
CA VAL A 97 15.45 10.28 6.99
C VAL A 97 16.61 11.02 6.31
N ASN A 98 16.73 10.89 4.99
CA ASN A 98 17.78 11.59 4.23
C ASN A 98 17.69 13.12 4.33
N ALA A 99 16.47 13.67 4.32
CA ALA A 99 16.24 15.11 4.39
C ALA A 99 16.43 15.67 5.82
N ALA A 100 15.92 14.97 6.83
CA ALA A 100 16.00 15.38 8.24
C ALA A 100 17.45 15.48 8.72
N LEU A 101 18.31 14.57 8.26
CA LEU A 101 19.75 14.61 8.56
C LEU A 101 20.48 15.82 7.94
N LYS A 102 19.84 16.56 7.02
CA LYS A 102 20.37 17.85 6.54
C LYS A 102 20.08 19.01 7.48
N GLY A 103 19.13 18.84 8.42
CA GLY A 103 18.77 19.83 9.42
C GLY A 103 17.28 20.14 9.44
N ILE A 104 16.91 20.96 10.43
CA ILE A 104 15.56 21.49 10.63
C ILE A 104 15.56 23.02 10.42
N PRO A 105 14.39 23.63 10.12
CA PRO A 105 14.31 25.06 9.86
C PRO A 105 14.56 25.90 11.12
N ASP A 106 15.30 27.00 10.95
CA ASP A 106 15.31 28.14 11.85
C ASP A 106 14.24 29.14 11.40
N TYR A 107 13.07 29.12 12.03
CA TYR A 107 11.93 29.95 11.62
C TYR A 107 12.18 31.47 11.78
N ASP A 108 13.20 31.89 12.54
CA ASP A 108 13.61 33.29 12.66
C ASP A 108 14.54 33.75 11.54
N LYS A 109 15.03 32.82 10.70
CA LYS A 109 15.93 33.09 9.58
C LYS A 109 15.30 32.67 8.24
N PRO A 110 14.37 33.47 7.71
CA PRO A 110 13.81 33.22 6.39
C PRO A 110 14.89 33.35 5.31
N ARG A 111 14.78 32.50 4.30
CA ARG A 111 15.72 32.35 3.19
C ARG A 111 15.00 32.59 1.86
N ASN A 112 15.62 33.38 0.99
CA ASN A 112 15.22 33.59 -0.40
C ASN A 112 16.40 33.20 -1.30
N GLY A 113 16.28 32.11 -2.06
CA GLY A 113 17.38 31.55 -2.86
C GLY A 113 17.44 30.04 -2.76
N ASP A 114 18.54 29.42 -3.15
CA ASP A 114 18.79 27.98 -2.98
C ASP A 114 19.15 27.65 -1.52
N ASP A 115 18.87 26.43 -1.04
CA ASP A 115 19.29 25.97 0.30
C ASP A 115 20.66 25.28 0.26
N GLY A 116 21.11 24.85 -0.92
CA GLY A 116 22.40 24.19 -1.11
C GLY A 116 22.52 22.81 -0.45
N LEU A 117 21.42 22.21 0.02
CA LEU A 117 21.43 20.90 0.72
C LEU A 117 21.55 19.71 -0.24
N GLY A 118 21.28 19.92 -1.52
CA GLY A 118 21.34 18.89 -2.55
C GLY A 118 20.26 17.81 -2.42
N ILE A 119 19.18 18.08 -1.67
CA ILE A 119 18.03 17.20 -1.52
C ILE A 119 16.73 18.00 -1.52
N THR A 120 15.78 17.54 -2.34
CA THR A 120 14.48 18.19 -2.55
C THR A 120 13.39 17.13 -2.70
N PRO A 121 12.23 17.27 -2.04
CA PRO A 121 11.94 18.28 -1.02
C PRO A 121 12.73 18.07 0.29
N ASN A 122 12.84 19.10 1.13
CA ASN A 122 13.50 19.04 2.44
C ASN A 122 12.64 19.71 3.54
N LEU A 123 13.13 19.78 4.77
CA LEU A 123 12.36 20.34 5.90
C LEU A 123 12.40 21.86 5.98
N LEU A 124 13.22 22.53 5.16
CA LEU A 124 13.42 23.98 5.22
C LEU A 124 12.40 24.77 4.40
N GLY A 125 11.45 24.10 3.76
CA GLY A 125 10.42 24.77 2.95
C GLY A 125 9.47 25.62 3.79
N THR A 126 8.72 26.48 3.13
CA THR A 126 7.68 27.29 3.78
C THR A 126 6.48 26.43 4.16
N GLU A 127 5.85 26.76 5.28
CA GLU A 127 4.62 26.14 5.79
C GLU A 127 3.35 26.65 5.07
N SER A 128 3.40 27.84 4.50
CA SER A 128 2.23 28.55 3.95
C SER A 128 1.91 28.24 2.49
N SER A 129 2.75 27.49 1.78
CA SER A 129 2.56 27.18 0.36
C SER A 129 1.71 25.93 0.11
N ASP A 130 1.11 25.85 -1.08
CA ASP A 130 0.35 24.67 -1.54
C ASP A 130 1.28 23.52 -1.99
N ALA A 131 2.52 23.84 -2.35
CA ALA A 131 3.55 22.89 -2.74
C ALA A 131 4.95 23.37 -2.30
N PHE A 132 5.88 22.43 -2.14
CA PHE A 132 7.25 22.71 -1.75
C PHE A 132 7.95 23.63 -2.77
N ASN A 133 8.55 24.72 -2.29
CA ASN A 133 9.34 25.63 -3.09
C ASN A 133 10.82 25.52 -2.70
N PRO A 134 11.72 25.03 -3.58
CA PRO A 134 13.15 24.95 -3.25
C PRO A 134 13.79 26.33 -3.07
N ASN A 135 13.22 27.38 -3.68
CA ASN A 135 13.81 28.71 -3.72
C ASN A 135 13.38 29.63 -2.55
N GLN A 136 12.55 29.14 -1.64
CA GLN A 136 12.03 29.91 -0.51
C GLN A 136 11.85 29.00 0.69
N GLY A 137 12.17 29.51 1.87
CA GLY A 137 12.08 28.72 3.08
C GLY A 137 12.83 29.37 4.22
N TYR A 138 13.55 28.54 4.96
CA TYR A 138 14.32 28.91 6.13
C TYR A 138 15.77 28.44 6.01
N GLU A 139 16.65 29.05 6.79
CA GLU A 139 18.01 28.54 7.00
C GLU A 139 17.99 27.33 7.95
N VAL A 140 19.07 26.55 7.99
CA VAL A 140 19.21 25.45 8.95
C VAL A 140 19.42 26.01 10.37
N ASP A 141 18.68 25.48 11.35
CA ASP A 141 18.94 25.75 12.76
C ASP A 141 20.19 24.98 13.24
N SER A 142 21.35 25.61 13.08
CA SER A 142 22.63 25.07 13.54
C SER A 142 22.76 24.89 15.06
N SER A 143 21.80 25.39 15.87
CA SER A 143 21.80 25.18 17.33
C SER A 143 21.26 23.80 17.73
N LYS A 144 20.66 23.06 16.79
CA LYS A 144 20.01 21.77 17.02
C LYS A 144 20.73 20.67 16.26
N ALA A 145 21.27 19.69 16.99
CA ALA A 145 21.71 18.46 16.37
C ALA A 145 20.50 17.59 16.00
N VAL A 146 20.51 16.93 14.84
CA VAL A 146 19.44 16.04 14.40
C VAL A 146 19.95 14.60 14.33
N SER A 147 19.18 13.63 14.82
CA SER A 147 19.42 12.20 14.60
C SER A 147 18.14 11.43 14.33
N VAL A 148 18.28 10.21 13.83
CA VAL A 148 17.17 9.25 13.73
C VAL A 148 17.49 8.04 14.59
N ARG A 149 16.57 7.71 15.49
CA ARG A 149 16.70 6.54 16.36
C ARG A 149 16.20 5.29 15.64
N PHE A 150 14.92 5.28 15.27
CA PHE A 150 14.29 4.13 14.65
C PHE A 150 13.67 4.47 13.30
N VAL A 151 13.83 3.59 12.32
CA VAL A 151 13.14 3.64 11.03
C VAL A 151 12.37 2.34 10.85
N GLY A 152 11.05 2.40 11.03
CA GLY A 152 10.14 1.28 10.88
C GLY A 152 9.40 1.31 9.54
N LEU A 153 9.76 0.43 8.63
CA LEU A 153 9.21 0.36 7.27
C LEU A 153 8.32 -0.88 7.12
N PHE A 154 7.12 -0.68 6.59
CA PHE A 154 6.26 -1.76 6.12
C PHE A 154 6.27 -1.73 4.60
N ASP A 155 6.85 -2.76 4.02
CA ASP A 155 6.78 -3.13 2.61
C ASP A 155 6.96 -1.95 1.64
N THR A 156 8.17 -1.36 1.62
CA THR A 156 8.44 -0.13 0.86
C THR A 156 8.17 -0.27 -0.64
N VAL A 157 7.41 0.67 -1.21
CA VAL A 157 7.18 0.81 -2.65
C VAL A 157 7.58 2.22 -3.10
N GLY A 158 8.65 2.32 -3.90
CA GLY A 158 9.34 3.57 -4.24
C GLY A 158 8.73 4.41 -5.38
N SER A 159 7.98 3.81 -6.28
CA SER A 159 7.50 4.39 -7.55
C SER A 159 6.58 5.63 -7.40
N PHE A 160 7.16 6.79 -7.07
CA PHE A 160 6.43 8.05 -6.87
C PHE A 160 5.96 8.73 -8.15
N TYR A 161 6.63 8.42 -9.25
CA TYR A 161 6.28 8.92 -10.58
C TYR A 161 5.68 7.77 -11.37
N LEU A 162 6.46 6.86 -11.94
CA LEU A 162 5.95 5.75 -12.77
C LEU A 162 5.73 4.45 -11.96
N PRO A 163 4.48 3.98 -11.75
CA PRO A 163 4.21 2.73 -11.03
C PRO A 163 4.95 1.54 -11.66
N GLY A 164 5.63 0.76 -10.82
CA GLY A 164 6.33 -0.45 -11.28
C GLY A 164 7.74 -0.21 -11.82
N ASN A 165 8.32 1.00 -11.68
CA ASN A 165 9.71 1.24 -12.00
C ASN A 165 10.51 1.86 -10.84
N GLN A 166 11.82 2.00 -11.03
CA GLN A 166 12.76 2.55 -10.05
C GLN A 166 12.84 4.09 -10.08
N ASP A 167 12.06 4.78 -10.92
CA ASP A 167 12.07 6.23 -11.04
C ASP A 167 11.28 6.89 -9.90
N ASN A 168 12.04 7.36 -8.91
CA ASN A 168 11.52 8.05 -7.73
C ASN A 168 11.59 9.58 -7.90
N GLY A 169 11.92 10.07 -9.09
CA GLY A 169 12.15 11.48 -9.42
C GLY A 169 13.08 12.17 -8.42
N GLN A 170 12.56 13.17 -7.71
CA GLN A 170 13.37 13.94 -6.74
C GLN A 170 13.52 13.24 -5.37
N PHE A 171 12.71 12.22 -5.08
CA PHE A 171 12.76 11.52 -3.80
C PHE A 171 13.93 10.54 -3.75
N LYS A 172 14.73 10.66 -2.68
CA LYS A 172 15.91 9.83 -2.36
C LYS A 172 15.54 8.70 -1.42
N LEU A 173 15.59 7.47 -1.90
CA LEU A 173 15.20 6.26 -1.16
C LEU A 173 16.39 5.48 -0.63
N ALA A 174 17.59 5.66 -1.18
CA ALA A 174 18.78 5.03 -0.63
C ALA A 174 18.98 5.44 0.83
N LEU A 175 19.06 4.47 1.74
CA LEU A 175 19.39 4.68 3.14
C LEU A 175 20.86 4.33 3.38
N ASN A 176 21.65 5.30 3.85
CA ASN A 176 23.04 5.07 4.22
C ASN A 176 23.13 4.33 5.56
N PRO A 177 24.18 3.50 5.79
CA PRO A 177 24.34 2.75 7.04
C PRO A 177 24.33 3.61 8.31
N ASP A 178 24.73 4.88 8.24
CA ASP A 178 24.78 5.81 9.36
C ASP A 178 23.51 6.66 9.52
N CYS A 179 22.45 6.40 8.74
CA CYS A 179 21.27 7.24 8.71
C CYS A 179 20.39 7.16 9.97
N ALA A 180 20.47 6.05 10.71
CA ALA A 180 19.67 5.82 11.91
C ALA A 180 20.35 4.81 12.85
N GLN A 181 19.96 4.80 14.13
CA GLN A 181 20.45 3.80 15.08
C GLN A 181 19.93 2.39 14.75
N THR A 182 18.70 2.27 14.23
CA THR A 182 18.10 1.00 13.81
C THR A 182 17.11 1.21 12.67
N VAL A 183 17.21 0.38 11.63
CA VAL A 183 16.29 0.34 10.48
C VAL A 183 15.70 -1.06 10.39
N VAL A 184 14.38 -1.17 10.42
CA VAL A 184 13.65 -2.44 10.28
C VAL A 184 12.65 -2.31 9.13
N GLN A 185 12.67 -3.25 8.20
CA GLN A 185 11.69 -3.37 7.14
C GLN A 185 10.99 -4.74 7.18
N LEU A 186 9.67 -4.74 7.35
CA LEU A 186 8.84 -5.94 7.25
C LEU A 186 8.27 -6.03 5.83
N THR A 187 8.45 -7.15 5.15
CA THR A 187 8.13 -7.30 3.72
C THR A 187 7.04 -8.35 3.49
N ALA A 188 6.21 -8.13 2.46
CA ALA A 188 5.13 -9.04 2.09
C ALA A 188 5.62 -10.14 1.13
N TYR A 189 5.43 -11.40 1.52
CA TYR A 189 5.82 -12.55 0.70
C TYR A 189 4.87 -12.82 -0.48
N HIS A 190 3.56 -12.57 -0.31
CA HIS A 190 2.54 -12.88 -1.32
C HIS A 190 2.11 -11.65 -2.15
N GLU A 191 2.95 -10.61 -2.23
CA GLU A 191 2.71 -9.48 -3.12
C GLU A 191 3.41 -9.70 -4.47
N TYR A 192 2.64 -9.73 -5.55
CA TYR A 192 3.13 -10.04 -6.90
C TYR A 192 2.74 -8.98 -7.93
N ARG A 193 2.01 -7.93 -7.53
CA ARG A 193 1.49 -6.93 -8.46
C ARG A 193 2.64 -6.12 -9.06
N HIS A 194 2.56 -5.92 -10.37
CA HIS A 194 3.51 -5.13 -11.15
C HIS A 194 3.76 -3.73 -10.57
N ASN A 195 2.70 -3.09 -10.09
CA ASN A 195 2.77 -1.72 -9.57
C ASN A 195 3.27 -1.62 -8.12
N PHE A 196 3.60 -2.77 -7.49
CA PHE A 196 4.04 -2.86 -6.08
C PHE A 196 5.43 -3.51 -5.95
N PRO A 197 6.44 -3.05 -6.73
CA PRO A 197 7.80 -3.55 -6.57
C PRO A 197 8.31 -3.21 -5.17
N LEU A 198 9.01 -4.17 -4.56
CA LEU A 198 9.64 -3.96 -3.27
C LEU A 198 10.88 -3.08 -3.45
N THR A 199 11.02 -2.00 -2.68
CA THR A 199 12.33 -1.35 -2.48
C THR A 199 13.00 -1.98 -1.27
N SER A 200 13.95 -2.88 -1.50
CA SER A 200 14.68 -3.60 -0.45
C SER A 200 15.62 -2.66 0.33
N LEU A 201 16.05 -3.11 1.51
CA LEU A 201 17.21 -2.58 2.23
C LEU A 201 18.54 -3.14 1.70
N ARG A 202 18.50 -4.21 0.90
CA ARG A 202 19.70 -4.85 0.33
C ARG A 202 20.23 -4.07 -0.85
N GLN A 203 21.53 -4.21 -1.11
CA GLN A 203 22.19 -3.73 -2.31
C GLN A 203 22.88 -4.92 -2.99
N GLY A 204 22.20 -5.53 -3.96
CA GLY A 204 22.57 -6.80 -4.56
C GLY A 204 22.74 -7.88 -3.48
N ASN A 205 23.86 -8.61 -3.55
CA ASN A 205 24.18 -9.69 -2.61
C ASN A 205 24.98 -9.21 -1.38
N ALA A 206 25.11 -7.88 -1.17
CA ALA A 206 25.83 -7.38 -0.01
C ALA A 206 25.09 -7.72 1.30
N PRO A 207 25.82 -8.04 2.38
CA PRO A 207 25.20 -8.16 3.69
C PRO A 207 24.59 -6.81 4.09
N LEU A 208 23.47 -6.85 4.82
CA LEU A 208 22.88 -5.65 5.40
C LEU A 208 23.86 -5.03 6.41
N PRO A 209 23.87 -3.69 6.55
CA PRO A 209 24.50 -3.03 7.69
C PRO A 209 24.04 -3.63 9.01
N THR A 210 24.89 -3.57 10.05
CA THR A 210 24.61 -4.21 11.35
C THR A 210 23.40 -3.63 12.09
N ASN A 211 22.93 -2.46 11.68
CA ASN A 211 21.74 -1.78 12.21
C ASN A 211 20.52 -1.89 11.27
N PHE A 212 20.62 -2.62 10.16
CA PHE A 212 19.57 -2.78 9.16
C PHE A 212 19.05 -4.22 9.19
N TYR A 213 17.72 -4.35 9.26
CA TYR A 213 17.05 -5.64 9.37
C TYR A 213 15.88 -5.69 8.40
N GLN A 214 15.78 -6.75 7.61
CA GLN A 214 14.67 -6.97 6.69
C GLN A 214 14.09 -8.36 6.93
N GLU A 215 12.83 -8.41 7.31
CA GLU A 215 12.11 -9.64 7.67
C GLU A 215 10.99 -9.92 6.66
N VAL A 216 10.65 -11.19 6.47
CA VAL A 216 9.64 -11.62 5.49
C VAL A 216 8.41 -12.15 6.22
N PHE A 217 7.28 -11.48 6.01
CA PHE A 217 6.00 -11.80 6.65
C PHE A 217 5.00 -12.43 5.68
N PRO A 218 4.09 -13.27 6.18
CA PRO A 218 3.03 -13.85 5.38
C PRO A 218 2.04 -12.78 4.92
N GLY A 219 1.62 -12.90 3.67
CA GLY A 219 0.47 -12.18 3.13
C GLY A 219 0.85 -11.21 2.01
N ALA A 220 -0.14 -10.53 1.45
CA ALA A 220 0.04 -9.48 0.46
C ALA A 220 0.41 -8.14 1.12
N HIS A 221 0.57 -7.10 0.31
CA HIS A 221 1.06 -5.79 0.77
C HIS A 221 0.31 -5.22 1.99
N SER A 222 -1.03 -5.24 1.97
CA SER A 222 -1.84 -4.72 3.10
C SER A 222 -2.10 -5.77 4.20
N ASP A 223 -1.68 -7.03 4.01
CA ASP A 223 -1.58 -8.01 5.10
C ASP A 223 -0.37 -7.71 6.00
N VAL A 224 0.65 -7.01 5.48
CA VAL A 224 1.81 -6.55 6.28
C VAL A 224 1.60 -5.15 6.81
N GLY A 225 1.17 -4.21 5.96
CA GLY A 225 1.00 -2.81 6.36
C GLY A 225 -0.34 -2.44 7.02
N GLY A 226 -1.32 -3.34 6.95
CA GLY A 226 -2.69 -3.09 7.37
C GLY A 226 -3.49 -2.22 6.38
N GLY A 227 -4.80 -2.42 6.34
CA GLY A 227 -5.67 -1.70 5.39
C GLY A 227 -6.86 -2.51 4.91
N TYR A 228 -6.78 -3.84 5.02
CA TYR A 228 -7.91 -4.71 4.74
C TYR A 228 -9.00 -4.61 5.82
N PRO A 229 -10.28 -4.81 5.43
CA PRO A 229 -11.37 -4.92 6.39
C PRO A 229 -11.22 -6.21 7.22
N TRP A 230 -11.67 -6.16 8.48
CA TRP A 230 -11.83 -7.39 9.27
C TRP A 230 -13.05 -8.19 8.82
N GLN A 231 -13.08 -9.49 9.08
CA GLN A 231 -14.10 -10.40 8.54
C GLN A 231 -15.54 -9.93 8.80
N ALA A 232 -15.80 -9.40 9.99
CA ALA A 232 -17.11 -8.89 10.38
C ALA A 232 -17.57 -7.63 9.61
N GLN A 233 -16.70 -6.98 8.82
CA GLN A 233 -17.05 -5.84 7.96
C GLN A 233 -17.57 -6.25 6.59
N TYR A 234 -17.20 -7.43 6.07
CA TYR A 234 -17.56 -7.85 4.72
C TYR A 234 -19.07 -7.86 4.46
N ASN A 235 -19.86 -8.18 5.49
CA ASN A 235 -21.32 -8.27 5.41
C ASN A 235 -22.05 -6.99 5.86
N LYS A 236 -21.34 -5.90 6.14
CA LYS A 236 -21.95 -4.65 6.63
C LYS A 236 -22.26 -3.70 5.48
N THR A 237 -23.48 -3.19 5.46
CA THR A 237 -23.98 -2.25 4.44
C THR A 237 -24.01 -0.80 4.93
N ASP A 238 -23.68 -0.55 6.20
CA ASP A 238 -23.86 0.72 6.92
C ASP A 238 -22.56 1.23 7.59
N LEU A 239 -21.39 0.84 7.07
CA LEU A 239 -20.11 1.25 7.66
C LEU A 239 -19.86 2.76 7.54
N PRO A 240 -19.38 3.44 8.61
CA PRO A 240 -18.90 4.79 8.51
C PRO A 240 -17.79 4.91 7.44
N PRO A 241 -17.74 5.99 6.63
CA PRO A 241 -16.82 6.09 5.48
C PRO A 241 -15.34 5.88 5.78
N ARG A 242 -14.91 6.03 7.05
CA ARG A 242 -13.52 5.83 7.49
C ARG A 242 -13.06 4.38 7.52
N TYR A 243 -13.98 3.41 7.56
CA TYR A 243 -13.66 1.99 7.75
C TYR A 243 -13.34 1.23 6.45
N GLY A 244 -13.37 1.91 5.30
CA GLY A 244 -13.36 1.24 4.00
C GLY A 244 -14.67 0.48 3.76
N VAL A 245 -15.07 0.38 2.50
CA VAL A 245 -16.13 -0.56 2.09
C VAL A 245 -15.38 -1.70 1.41
N PRO A 246 -15.62 -2.97 1.77
CA PRO A 246 -15.01 -4.11 1.10
C PRO A 246 -15.17 -3.95 -0.43
N THR A 247 -14.05 -3.86 -1.13
CA THR A 247 -14.01 -3.80 -2.59
C THR A 247 -13.96 -5.23 -3.17
N SER A 248 -14.22 -5.40 -4.46
CA SER A 248 -14.11 -6.71 -5.12
C SER A 248 -12.76 -7.38 -4.87
N SER A 249 -11.68 -6.60 -4.82
CA SER A 249 -10.30 -7.02 -4.62
C SER A 249 -9.90 -7.28 -3.17
N THR A 250 -10.79 -7.03 -2.21
CA THR A 250 -10.63 -7.49 -0.81
C THR A 250 -11.16 -8.92 -0.60
N TYR A 251 -11.99 -9.43 -1.51
CA TYR A 251 -12.40 -10.82 -1.48
C TYR A 251 -11.41 -11.65 -2.30
N ASN A 252 -11.20 -12.90 -1.87
CA ASN A 252 -10.70 -13.90 -2.78
C ASN A 252 -11.88 -14.55 -3.53
N LEU A 253 -11.68 -14.85 -4.80
CA LEU A 253 -12.61 -15.61 -5.62
C LEU A 253 -12.30 -17.09 -5.51
N GLU A 254 -13.36 -17.88 -5.39
CA GLU A 254 -13.27 -19.33 -5.51
C GLU A 254 -14.33 -19.81 -6.50
N GLU A 255 -13.88 -20.43 -7.60
CA GLU A 255 -14.78 -20.99 -8.59
C GLU A 255 -15.50 -22.22 -8.02
N VAL A 256 -16.83 -22.19 -8.11
CA VAL A 256 -17.69 -23.31 -7.71
C VAL A 256 -18.00 -24.21 -8.90
N VAL A 257 -18.36 -23.60 -10.04
CA VAL A 257 -18.72 -24.32 -11.25
C VAL A 257 -18.57 -23.43 -12.48
N SER A 258 -18.26 -24.04 -13.62
CA SER A 258 -18.38 -23.43 -14.94
C SER A 258 -19.40 -24.17 -15.81
N LYS A 259 -20.15 -23.42 -16.61
CA LYS A 259 -21.19 -23.94 -17.51
C LYS A 259 -20.97 -23.36 -18.90
N GLN A 260 -20.67 -24.23 -19.86
CA GLN A 260 -20.58 -23.82 -21.25
C GLN A 260 -21.97 -23.38 -21.72
N GLN A 261 -22.03 -22.21 -22.34
CA GLN A 261 -23.26 -21.65 -22.88
C GLN A 261 -23.07 -21.41 -24.38
N SER A 262 -24.04 -21.87 -25.18
CA SER A 262 -24.03 -21.57 -26.61
C SER A 262 -24.40 -20.10 -26.81
N LEU A 263 -23.40 -19.21 -26.80
CA LEU A 263 -23.58 -17.82 -27.18
C LEU A 263 -24.21 -17.70 -28.58
N GLN A 264 -23.94 -18.67 -29.46
CA GLN A 264 -24.61 -18.82 -30.74
C GLN A 264 -26.13 -18.95 -30.58
N ALA A 265 -26.68 -19.71 -29.63
CA ALA A 265 -28.13 -19.82 -29.46
C ALA A 265 -28.79 -18.52 -28.96
N LEU A 266 -28.07 -17.71 -28.18
CA LEU A 266 -28.53 -16.39 -27.71
C LEU A 266 -28.43 -15.31 -28.79
N ALA A 267 -27.43 -15.42 -29.67
CA ALA A 267 -27.20 -14.52 -30.80
C ALA A 267 -28.01 -14.89 -32.06
N LEU A 268 -28.40 -16.16 -32.24
CA LEU A 268 -29.10 -16.67 -33.44
C LEU A 268 -30.50 -16.08 -33.64
N ASN A 269 -31.13 -15.58 -32.58
CA ASN A 269 -32.43 -14.89 -32.65
C ASN A 269 -32.29 -13.35 -32.73
N ALA A 270 -31.07 -12.81 -32.68
CA ALA A 270 -30.83 -11.38 -32.74
C ALA A 270 -30.78 -10.89 -34.19
N GLN A 271 -31.47 -9.78 -34.48
CA GLN A 271 -31.48 -9.15 -35.79
C GLN A 271 -30.26 -8.24 -36.02
N SER A 272 -29.47 -7.99 -34.99
CA SER A 272 -28.26 -7.16 -35.06
C SER A 272 -27.22 -7.58 -34.03
N GLY A 273 -25.96 -7.16 -34.23
CA GLY A 273 -24.89 -7.35 -33.23
C GLY A 273 -25.18 -6.67 -31.90
N TYR A 274 -25.92 -5.56 -31.90
CA TYR A 274 -26.35 -4.89 -30.67
C TYR A 274 -27.35 -5.74 -29.87
N GLU A 275 -28.34 -6.31 -30.54
CA GLU A 275 -29.33 -7.18 -29.90
C GLU A 275 -28.69 -8.49 -29.40
N ALA A 276 -27.70 -9.02 -30.13
CA ALA A 276 -26.92 -10.16 -29.66
C ALA A 276 -26.16 -9.83 -28.36
N SER A 277 -25.50 -8.68 -28.29
CA SER A 277 -24.83 -8.22 -27.06
C SER A 277 -25.80 -8.02 -25.90
N SER A 278 -26.95 -7.39 -26.15
CA SER A 278 -27.98 -7.18 -25.12
C SER A 278 -28.57 -8.50 -24.60
N ASN A 279 -28.79 -9.49 -25.47
CA ASN A 279 -29.26 -10.81 -25.06
C ASN A 279 -28.26 -11.52 -24.13
N VAL A 280 -26.96 -11.41 -24.44
CA VAL A 280 -25.88 -11.96 -23.62
C VAL A 280 -25.80 -11.25 -22.27
N GLU A 281 -25.87 -9.92 -22.25
CA GLU A 281 -25.85 -9.12 -21.01
C GLU A 281 -27.05 -9.42 -20.11
N ASN A 282 -28.26 -9.48 -20.68
CA ASN A 282 -29.47 -9.84 -19.94
C ASN A 282 -29.36 -11.25 -19.35
N LYS A 283 -28.78 -12.20 -20.09
CA LYS A 283 -28.56 -13.56 -19.60
C LYS A 283 -27.56 -13.59 -18.44
N LEU A 284 -26.44 -12.88 -18.57
CA LEU A 284 -25.45 -12.74 -17.50
C LEU A 284 -26.07 -12.12 -16.24
N GLN A 285 -26.87 -11.06 -16.40
CA GLN A 285 -27.58 -10.43 -15.27
C GLN A 285 -28.57 -11.38 -14.59
N GLN A 286 -29.33 -12.18 -15.34
CA GLN A 286 -30.23 -13.19 -14.77
C GLN A 286 -29.47 -14.24 -13.96
N GLU A 287 -28.38 -14.78 -14.52
CA GLU A 287 -27.53 -15.77 -13.85
C GLU A 287 -26.87 -15.18 -12.61
N GLN A 288 -26.42 -13.93 -12.68
CA GLN A 288 -25.89 -13.20 -11.52
C GLN A 288 -26.94 -13.01 -10.43
N GLN A 289 -28.18 -12.66 -10.77
CA GLN A 289 -29.26 -12.50 -9.77
C GLN A 289 -29.58 -13.83 -9.08
N GLN A 290 -29.70 -14.92 -9.85
CA GLN A 290 -29.94 -16.25 -9.31
C GLN A 290 -28.78 -16.69 -8.42
N TRP A 291 -27.53 -16.57 -8.91
CA TRP A 291 -26.34 -16.97 -8.18
C TRP A 291 -26.13 -16.16 -6.90
N SER A 292 -26.45 -14.86 -6.89
CA SER A 292 -26.40 -14.06 -5.67
C SER A 292 -27.29 -14.62 -4.55
N GLN A 293 -28.48 -15.15 -4.90
CA GLN A 293 -29.38 -15.76 -3.91
C GLN A 293 -28.88 -17.15 -3.46
N GLU A 294 -28.46 -17.98 -4.41
CA GLU A 294 -27.92 -19.32 -4.14
C GLU A 294 -26.65 -19.25 -3.28
N SER A 295 -25.73 -18.34 -3.62
CA SER A 295 -24.46 -18.19 -2.91
C SER A 295 -24.67 -17.77 -1.45
N ILE A 296 -25.61 -16.86 -1.19
CA ILE A 296 -25.95 -16.46 0.19
C ILE A 296 -26.63 -17.61 0.94
N ARG A 297 -27.55 -18.34 0.29
CA ARG A 297 -28.26 -19.46 0.91
C ARG A 297 -27.32 -20.61 1.27
N ASP A 298 -26.44 -20.98 0.34
CA ASP A 298 -25.68 -22.23 0.42
C ASP A 298 -24.29 -22.02 1.07
N TYR A 299 -23.70 -20.82 0.94
CA TYR A 299 -22.37 -20.51 1.44
C TYR A 299 -22.31 -19.35 2.44
N GLN A 300 -23.41 -18.59 2.63
CA GLN A 300 -23.41 -17.34 3.39
C GLN A 300 -22.38 -16.32 2.86
N GLN A 301 -22.11 -16.35 1.56
CA GLN A 301 -21.14 -15.51 0.87
C GLN A 301 -21.76 -14.87 -0.37
N TYR A 302 -21.24 -13.71 -0.78
CA TYR A 302 -21.64 -13.09 -2.03
C TYR A 302 -21.16 -13.90 -3.23
N GLY A 303 -22.00 -13.98 -4.27
CA GLY A 303 -21.70 -14.66 -5.52
C GLY A 303 -21.29 -13.69 -6.64
N LEU A 304 -20.42 -14.14 -7.54
CA LEU A 304 -20.08 -13.47 -8.80
C LEU A 304 -20.26 -14.44 -9.96
N VAL A 305 -20.89 -14.00 -11.04
CA VAL A 305 -20.95 -14.73 -12.31
C VAL A 305 -20.15 -13.96 -13.34
N ALA A 306 -19.23 -14.64 -14.01
CA ALA A 306 -18.38 -14.08 -15.05
C ALA A 306 -18.55 -14.84 -16.37
N LEU A 307 -18.34 -14.18 -17.50
CA LEU A 307 -18.45 -14.78 -18.82
C LEU A 307 -17.11 -14.67 -19.55
N GLU A 308 -16.55 -15.81 -19.97
CA GLU A 308 -15.36 -15.86 -20.81
C GLU A 308 -15.52 -16.90 -21.91
N GLN A 309 -15.29 -16.49 -23.17
CA GLN A 309 -15.33 -17.38 -24.33
C GLN A 309 -16.62 -18.25 -24.44
N GLY A 310 -17.75 -17.72 -23.97
CA GLY A 310 -19.03 -18.44 -23.96
C GLY A 310 -19.23 -19.42 -22.80
N THR A 311 -18.36 -19.39 -21.81
CA THR A 311 -18.52 -20.16 -20.57
C THR A 311 -18.87 -19.21 -19.43
N LEU A 312 -19.94 -19.54 -18.70
CA LEU A 312 -20.29 -18.86 -17.46
C LEU A 312 -19.54 -19.51 -16.30
N HIS A 313 -18.79 -18.72 -15.55
CA HIS A 313 -18.06 -19.12 -14.36
C HIS A 313 -18.75 -18.54 -13.12
N TYR A 314 -19.00 -19.38 -12.13
CA TYR A 314 -19.73 -19.04 -10.92
C TYR A 314 -18.75 -19.08 -9.74
N TYR A 315 -18.48 -17.91 -9.17
CA TYR A 315 -17.54 -17.73 -8.07
C TYR A 315 -18.27 -17.39 -6.78
N ARG A 316 -17.75 -17.89 -5.67
CA ARG A 316 -18.04 -17.33 -4.35
C ARG A 316 -16.95 -16.34 -3.96
N LYS A 317 -17.35 -15.25 -3.31
CA LYS A 317 -16.45 -14.22 -2.77
C LYS A 317 -16.13 -14.57 -1.33
N GLN A 318 -14.96 -15.16 -1.11
CA GLN A 318 -14.45 -15.57 0.19
C GLN A 318 -13.95 -14.34 0.98
N PRO A 319 -14.58 -14.01 2.14
CA PRO A 319 -14.03 -13.03 3.07
C PRO A 319 -12.69 -13.52 3.63
N ILE A 320 -11.74 -12.60 3.76
CA ILE A 320 -10.39 -12.92 4.23
C ILE A 320 -10.15 -12.26 5.58
N SER A 321 -9.43 -12.96 6.45
CA SER A 321 -9.02 -12.45 7.75
C SER A 321 -7.95 -11.38 7.61
N SER A 322 -8.12 -10.28 8.34
CA SER A 322 -7.09 -9.26 8.52
C SER A 322 -6.04 -9.63 9.57
N ALA A 323 -6.08 -10.84 10.15
CA ALA A 323 -5.25 -11.18 11.31
C ALA A 323 -3.74 -11.14 11.04
N LEU A 324 -3.29 -11.38 9.79
CA LEU A 324 -1.88 -11.35 9.44
C LEU A 324 -1.21 -10.00 9.72
N CYS A 325 -1.93 -8.88 9.59
CA CYS A 325 -1.33 -7.56 9.88
C CYS A 325 -1.04 -7.35 11.36
N GLY A 326 -1.69 -8.11 12.25
CA GLY A 326 -1.38 -8.11 13.68
C GLY A 326 0.01 -8.68 13.97
N LEU A 327 0.47 -9.68 13.20
CA LEU A 327 1.83 -10.24 13.32
C LEU A 327 2.88 -9.17 13.03
N ALA A 328 2.72 -8.46 11.90
CA ALA A 328 3.64 -7.40 11.50
C ALA A 328 3.59 -6.20 12.45
N GLN A 329 2.40 -5.82 12.92
CA GLN A 329 2.20 -4.69 13.84
C GLN A 329 2.89 -4.95 15.19
N GLU A 330 2.73 -6.13 15.77
CA GLU A 330 3.37 -6.50 17.04
C GLU A 330 4.89 -6.65 16.88
N ARG A 331 5.37 -7.22 15.76
CA ARG A 331 6.80 -7.31 15.50
C ARG A 331 7.43 -5.92 15.40
N MET A 332 6.82 -5.01 14.61
CA MET A 332 7.33 -3.65 14.47
C MET A 332 7.34 -2.92 15.82
N LYS A 333 6.27 -3.05 16.61
CA LYS A 333 6.20 -2.49 17.96
C LYS A 333 7.36 -2.99 18.83
N GLN A 334 7.59 -4.30 18.87
CA GLN A 334 8.69 -4.90 19.63
C GLN A 334 10.05 -4.34 19.19
N GLN A 335 10.31 -4.25 17.89
CA GLN A 335 11.59 -3.74 17.39
C GLN A 335 11.78 -2.25 17.71
N ALA A 336 10.72 -1.47 17.61
CA ALA A 336 10.73 -0.06 18.00
C ALA A 336 10.99 0.10 19.51
N GLU A 337 10.39 -0.71 20.36
CA GLU A 337 10.61 -0.70 21.82
C GLU A 337 12.05 -1.04 22.19
N ILE A 338 12.63 -2.05 21.53
CA ILE A 338 14.05 -2.42 21.69
C ILE A 338 14.96 -1.23 21.32
N ALA A 339 14.61 -0.49 20.27
CA ALA A 339 15.33 0.72 19.86
C ALA A 339 15.05 1.93 20.77
N GLY A 340 14.12 1.86 21.73
CA GLY A 340 13.81 2.92 22.69
C GLY A 340 12.61 3.79 22.33
N VAL A 341 11.78 3.40 21.35
CA VAL A 341 10.50 4.05 21.06
C VAL A 341 9.53 3.81 22.22
N LYS A 342 8.78 4.84 22.61
CA LYS A 342 7.75 4.77 23.66
C LYS A 342 6.38 4.88 23.03
N TRP A 343 5.50 3.95 23.36
CA TRP A 343 4.14 3.90 22.86
C TRP A 343 3.14 4.43 23.90
N GLU A 344 2.09 5.09 23.40
CA GLU A 344 0.88 5.35 24.18
C GLU A 344 -0.03 4.12 24.12
N TYR A 345 0.19 3.19 25.06
CA TYR A 345 -0.51 1.90 25.06
C TYR A 345 -2.03 1.99 25.11
N ASP A 346 -2.58 3.05 25.70
CA ASP A 346 -4.03 3.29 25.74
C ASP A 346 -4.64 3.55 24.34
N LEU A 347 -3.83 3.98 23.39
CA LEU A 347 -4.21 4.24 21.99
C LEU A 347 -3.77 3.11 21.05
N TYR A 348 -3.08 2.09 21.56
CA TYR A 348 -2.57 0.99 20.78
C TYR A 348 -3.66 -0.07 20.59
N HIS A 349 -4.15 -0.22 19.36
CA HIS A 349 -5.19 -1.19 19.02
C HIS A 349 -4.67 -2.20 18.01
N LEU A 350 -4.97 -3.47 18.25
CA LEU A 350 -4.66 -4.55 17.33
C LEU A 350 -5.82 -4.77 16.34
N PRO A 351 -5.56 -5.42 15.20
CA PRO A 351 -6.62 -5.83 14.29
C PRO A 351 -7.55 -6.80 15.00
N LYS A 352 -8.85 -6.56 14.89
CA LYS A 352 -9.86 -7.37 15.59
C LYS A 352 -9.72 -8.88 15.29
N ASP A 353 -9.53 -9.24 14.02
CA ASP A 353 -9.38 -10.65 13.63
C ASP A 353 -8.13 -11.29 14.25
N PHE A 354 -7.08 -10.50 14.54
CA PHE A 354 -5.88 -10.97 15.23
C PHE A 354 -6.15 -11.20 16.73
N GLU A 355 -6.86 -10.26 17.37
CA GLU A 355 -7.23 -10.37 18.79
C GLU A 355 -8.12 -11.59 19.07
N GLU A 356 -8.97 -11.96 18.10
CA GLU A 356 -9.91 -13.08 18.22
C GLU A 356 -9.31 -14.43 17.79
N SER A 357 -8.09 -14.46 17.22
CA SER A 357 -7.44 -15.69 16.74
C SER A 357 -6.34 -16.18 17.69
N THR A 358 -6.63 -17.26 18.41
CA THR A 358 -5.65 -17.93 19.29
C THR A 358 -4.45 -18.49 18.53
N GLU A 359 -4.66 -18.95 17.30
CA GLU A 359 -3.65 -19.49 16.41
C GLU A 359 -2.66 -18.40 15.98
N MET A 360 -3.17 -17.23 15.58
CA MET A 360 -2.33 -16.10 15.20
C MET A 360 -1.60 -15.50 16.39
N GLN A 361 -2.19 -15.50 17.59
CA GLN A 361 -1.50 -15.11 18.82
C GLN A 361 -0.36 -16.07 19.17
N ALA A 362 -0.57 -17.39 19.01
CA ALA A 362 0.47 -18.39 19.24
C ALA A 362 1.61 -18.27 18.22
N LEU A 363 1.28 -18.06 16.93
CA LEU A 363 2.27 -17.78 15.90
C LEU A 363 3.04 -16.48 16.21
N ASN A 364 2.36 -15.42 16.62
CA ASN A 364 3.00 -14.17 17.01
C ASN A 364 4.03 -14.38 18.13
N ALA A 365 3.66 -15.13 19.18
CA ALA A 365 4.58 -15.45 20.27
C ALA A 365 5.84 -16.20 19.79
N HIS A 366 5.68 -17.11 18.82
CA HIS A 366 6.80 -17.80 18.18
C HIS A 366 7.70 -16.82 17.40
N LEU A 367 7.10 -15.95 16.58
CA LEU A 367 7.82 -14.97 15.77
C LEU A 367 8.55 -13.93 16.64
N LEU A 368 7.89 -13.40 17.68
CA LEU A 368 8.48 -12.42 18.61
C LEU A 368 9.65 -12.99 19.43
N ALA A 369 9.75 -14.32 19.57
CA ALA A 369 10.88 -14.98 20.23
C ALA A 369 12.13 -15.05 19.33
N LYS A 370 12.01 -14.80 18.02
CA LYS A 370 13.15 -14.82 17.11
C LYS A 370 14.02 -13.56 17.25
N PRO A 371 15.35 -13.66 17.08
CA PRO A 371 16.24 -12.50 17.04
C PRO A 371 15.80 -11.48 15.98
N THR A 372 16.19 -10.23 16.18
CA THR A 372 15.95 -9.14 15.22
C THR A 372 16.60 -9.46 13.87
N GLY A 373 15.81 -9.40 12.78
CA GLY A 373 16.25 -9.70 11.42
C GLY A 373 16.09 -11.15 10.98
N ASP A 374 15.68 -12.06 11.88
CA ASP A 374 15.72 -13.51 11.60
C ASP A 374 14.39 -14.09 11.10
N ILE A 375 13.29 -13.33 11.10
CA ILE A 375 11.99 -13.86 10.64
C ILE A 375 11.99 -14.01 9.11
N ASP A 376 11.81 -15.24 8.65
CA ASP A 376 11.71 -15.59 7.24
C ASP A 376 10.59 -16.65 6.99
N VAL A 377 10.35 -17.00 5.73
CA VAL A 377 9.27 -17.89 5.27
C VAL A 377 9.13 -19.17 6.11
N PRO A 378 10.20 -19.95 6.42
CA PRO A 378 10.06 -21.19 7.17
C PRO A 378 9.47 -21.03 8.58
N ASP A 379 9.53 -19.82 9.15
CA ASP A 379 9.08 -19.56 10.52
C ASP A 379 7.57 -19.48 10.65
N TRP A 380 6.86 -19.21 9.56
CA TRP A 380 5.41 -19.06 9.55
C TRP A 380 4.69 -19.93 8.51
N LEU A 381 5.41 -20.51 7.54
CA LEU A 381 4.80 -21.22 6.41
C LEU A 381 3.84 -22.32 6.88
N ASP A 382 4.30 -23.21 7.75
CA ASP A 382 3.49 -24.35 8.22
C ASP A 382 2.27 -23.92 9.04
N ALA A 383 2.34 -22.76 9.70
CA ALA A 383 1.23 -22.22 10.49
C ALA A 383 0.19 -21.49 9.63
N VAL A 384 0.61 -20.86 8.52
CA VAL A 384 -0.25 -20.03 7.69
C VAL A 384 -0.81 -20.78 6.48
N SER A 385 0.01 -21.60 5.80
CA SER A 385 -0.37 -22.28 4.56
C SER A 385 -1.65 -23.13 4.66
N PRO A 386 -1.92 -23.89 5.73
CA PRO A 386 -3.15 -24.67 5.86
C PRO A 386 -4.42 -23.81 5.78
N SER A 387 -4.33 -22.56 6.23
CA SER A 387 -5.43 -21.59 6.23
C SER A 387 -5.21 -20.46 5.23
N GLY A 388 -4.31 -20.63 4.26
CA GLY A 388 -3.92 -19.58 3.32
C GLY A 388 -5.10 -19.00 2.53
N LYS A 389 -6.10 -19.83 2.19
CA LYS A 389 -7.31 -19.39 1.47
C LYS A 389 -8.17 -18.39 2.25
N THR A 390 -8.06 -18.37 3.57
CA THR A 390 -8.85 -17.51 4.47
C THR A 390 -8.00 -16.49 5.22
N LEU A 391 -6.67 -16.58 5.15
CA LEU A 391 -5.72 -15.69 5.82
C LEU A 391 -4.96 -14.77 4.85
N ILE A 392 -4.70 -15.21 3.61
CA ILE A 392 -3.88 -14.44 2.66
C ILE A 392 -4.80 -13.77 1.65
N HIS A 393 -4.75 -12.43 1.61
CA HIS A 393 -5.43 -11.68 0.56
C HIS A 393 -4.68 -11.85 -0.76
N ARG A 394 -5.41 -11.96 -1.87
CA ARG A 394 -4.85 -12.03 -3.22
C ARG A 394 -5.36 -10.84 -4.04
N PRO A 395 -4.76 -9.65 -3.93
CA PRO A 395 -5.26 -8.47 -4.64
C PRO A 395 -5.25 -8.62 -6.17
N HIS A 396 -4.50 -9.57 -6.71
CA HIS A 396 -4.45 -9.93 -8.13
C HIS A 396 -5.49 -11.01 -8.52
N ASP A 397 -6.41 -11.41 -7.65
CA ASP A 397 -7.27 -12.59 -7.88
C ASP A 397 -8.12 -12.48 -9.16
N ALA A 398 -8.61 -11.27 -9.48
CA ALA A 398 -9.40 -11.04 -10.68
C ALA A 398 -8.59 -11.29 -11.98
N MET A 399 -7.27 -11.25 -11.90
CA MET A 399 -6.38 -11.45 -13.05
C MET A 399 -6.10 -12.92 -13.35
N ILE A 400 -6.31 -13.79 -12.36
CA ILE A 400 -6.03 -15.24 -12.48
C ILE A 400 -7.32 -16.08 -12.56
N HIS A 401 -8.49 -15.43 -12.54
CA HIS A 401 -9.79 -16.10 -12.66
C HIS A 401 -10.53 -15.69 -13.94
N SER A 402 -11.02 -16.70 -14.65
CA SER A 402 -11.69 -16.59 -15.95
C SER A 402 -12.86 -15.61 -15.95
N GLY A 403 -12.82 -14.66 -16.89
CA GLY A 403 -13.87 -13.66 -17.12
C GLY A 403 -14.02 -12.57 -16.06
N THR A 404 -13.15 -12.54 -15.05
CA THR A 404 -13.26 -11.58 -13.93
C THR A 404 -12.36 -10.34 -14.09
N ALA A 405 -11.34 -10.43 -14.94
CA ALA A 405 -10.43 -9.34 -15.23
C ALA A 405 -11.17 -8.19 -15.94
N THR A 406 -11.12 -7.01 -15.36
CA THR A 406 -11.54 -5.76 -16.01
C THR A 406 -10.32 -4.96 -16.44
N ALA A 407 -10.51 -3.96 -17.31
CA ALA A 407 -9.43 -3.04 -17.67
C ALA A 407 -8.84 -2.32 -16.44
N MET A 408 -9.69 -2.06 -15.43
CA MET A 408 -9.25 -1.47 -14.16
C MET A 408 -8.40 -2.44 -13.32
N GLU A 409 -8.86 -3.67 -13.16
CA GLU A 409 -8.12 -4.71 -12.43
C GLU A 409 -6.77 -4.99 -13.11
N TRP A 410 -6.73 -5.01 -14.44
CA TRP A 410 -5.46 -5.16 -15.18
C TRP A 410 -4.53 -3.96 -14.94
N LEU A 411 -5.05 -2.73 -14.95
CA LEU A 411 -4.24 -1.53 -14.75
C LEU A 411 -3.64 -1.47 -13.34
N VAL A 412 -4.40 -1.89 -12.33
CA VAL A 412 -4.06 -1.71 -10.91
C VAL A 412 -3.37 -2.95 -10.32
N ASN A 413 -3.92 -4.13 -10.60
CA ASN A 413 -3.65 -5.37 -9.87
C ASN A 413 -3.03 -6.49 -10.73
N ARG A 414 -2.59 -6.21 -11.97
CA ARG A 414 -1.86 -7.21 -12.77
C ARG A 414 -0.64 -7.75 -12.01
N PRO A 415 -0.48 -9.08 -11.90
CA PRO A 415 0.72 -9.65 -11.32
C PRO A 415 1.87 -9.65 -12.33
N ASN A 416 3.10 -9.81 -11.83
CA ASN A 416 4.23 -10.21 -12.64
C ASN A 416 4.28 -11.74 -12.74
N GLU A 417 4.53 -12.26 -13.94
CA GLU A 417 4.51 -13.68 -14.22
C GLU A 417 5.77 -14.09 -15.00
N ASN A 418 6.36 -15.22 -14.60
CA ASN A 418 7.41 -15.88 -15.36
C ASN A 418 6.83 -16.58 -16.59
N ALA A 419 7.70 -17.01 -17.51
CA ALA A 419 7.29 -17.73 -18.72
C ALA A 419 6.58 -19.07 -18.43
N ASP A 420 6.76 -19.64 -17.24
CA ASP A 420 6.10 -20.86 -16.77
C ASP A 420 4.78 -20.61 -16.03
N GLY A 421 4.35 -19.34 -15.92
CA GLY A 421 3.14 -18.92 -15.22
C GLY A 421 3.31 -18.77 -13.70
N SER A 422 4.50 -18.99 -13.15
CA SER A 422 4.76 -18.71 -11.73
C SER A 422 4.78 -17.20 -11.48
N LEU A 423 4.11 -16.77 -10.41
CA LEU A 423 4.10 -15.36 -10.00
C LEU A 423 5.42 -15.01 -9.32
N TYR A 424 5.90 -13.79 -9.55
CA TYR A 424 7.08 -13.27 -8.87
C TYR A 424 6.87 -11.83 -8.42
N ARG A 425 7.72 -11.38 -7.50
CA ARG A 425 7.75 -10.00 -7.04
C ARG A 425 8.97 -9.28 -7.62
N GLU A 426 8.75 -8.11 -8.21
CA GLU A 426 9.85 -7.24 -8.63
C GLU A 426 10.50 -6.62 -7.38
N VAL A 427 11.84 -6.64 -7.31
CA VAL A 427 12.60 -6.13 -6.16
C VAL A 427 13.68 -5.19 -6.66
N PHE A 428 13.67 -3.97 -6.15
CA PHE A 428 14.70 -2.96 -6.37
C PHE A 428 15.61 -2.84 -5.16
N ASP A 429 16.89 -2.61 -5.43
CA ASP A 429 17.92 -2.42 -4.40
C ASP A 429 17.77 -1.09 -3.66
N ASN A 430 18.45 -0.98 -2.52
CA ASN A 430 18.64 0.23 -1.72
C ASN A 430 19.59 1.23 -2.40
N VAL A 431 19.25 1.67 -3.61
CA VAL A 431 19.99 2.65 -4.39
C VAL A 431 19.03 3.66 -5.01
N ASP A 432 19.48 4.90 -5.15
CA ASP A 432 18.77 5.89 -5.96
C ASP A 432 19.02 5.61 -7.44
N ALA A 433 17.98 5.78 -8.26
CA ALA A 433 18.06 5.64 -9.71
C ALA A 433 18.86 6.76 -10.38
#